data_AF-A0A1I2M9Z2-F1
#
_entry.id   AF-A0A1I2M9Z2-F1
#
_cell.length_a   1.000
_cell.length_b   1.000
_cell.length_c   1.000
_cell.angle_alpha   90.00
_cell.angle_beta   90.00
_cell.angle_gamma   90.00
#
_symmetry.space_group_name_H-M   'P 1'
#
loop_
_entity.id
_entity.type
_entity.pdbx_description
1 polymer ?
#
loop_
_entity_poly.entity_id
_entity_poly.type
_entity_poly.pdbx_seq_one_letter_code
_entity_poly.pdbx_strand_id
1 'polypeptide(L)'
;MRRALAAGVVAAAAIGLVGCTTGAESEPGDSLDTTATSGVAVSGTAPIVFAFVCDVGTSDRSETYTTYSAVWDDERTDCRAQRITGTEMSTQQRSAVDAAEGDATLEELATTCAVRGTGPWAASVDSSAEAHVAAGLLEYCPGHPETEHLRDAIAAWRG
;
A
#
# COMPACT_ATOMS: atom_id res chain seq x y z
N MET A 1 -27.83 9.98 38.95
CA MET A 1 -28.35 11.34 38.67
C MET A 1 -28.60 11.45 37.18
N ARG A 2 -29.78 11.96 36.79
CA ARG A 2 -30.27 12.08 35.40
C ARG A 2 -29.98 13.48 34.85
N ARG A 3 -29.50 13.60 33.61
CA ARG A 3 -29.71 14.69 32.62
C ARG A 3 -29.35 14.10 31.24
N ALA A 4 -30.20 13.77 30.26
CA ALA A 4 -31.45 14.29 29.68
C ALA A 4 -31.29 15.54 28.78
N LEU A 5 -31.36 15.29 27.45
CA LEU A 5 -31.87 16.10 26.33
C LEU A 5 -30.97 17.29 25.87
N ALA A 6 -30.83 17.60 24.58
CA ALA A 6 -31.90 17.77 23.59
C ALA A 6 -31.46 17.62 22.12
N ALA A 7 -32.45 17.28 21.30
CA ALA A 7 -32.44 17.12 19.87
C ALA A 7 -32.41 18.46 19.09
N GLY A 8 -31.92 18.40 17.85
CA GLY A 8 -32.14 19.43 16.83
C GLY A 8 -32.29 18.78 15.45
N VAL A 9 -33.52 18.79 14.92
CA VAL A 9 -33.91 18.40 13.57
C VAL A 9 -34.63 19.60 12.93
N VAL A 10 -34.72 19.60 11.59
CA VAL A 10 -35.59 20.41 10.66
C VAL A 10 -34.76 21.48 9.91
N ALA A 11 -34.81 21.71 8.59
CA ALA A 11 -35.70 21.34 7.45
C ALA A 11 -34.87 21.40 6.12
N ALA A 12 -35.07 20.50 5.16
CA ALA A 12 -35.93 20.64 3.97
C ALA A 12 -35.63 21.84 3.05
N ALA A 13 -35.02 21.57 1.88
CA ALA A 13 -35.02 22.46 0.71
C ALA A 13 -35.56 21.69 -0.50
N ALA A 14 -36.51 22.32 -1.18
CA ALA A 14 -37.41 21.74 -2.17
C ALA A 14 -36.84 21.78 -3.61
N ILE A 15 -37.16 20.71 -4.35
CA ILE A 15 -37.71 20.65 -5.73
C ILE A 15 -37.31 21.76 -6.70
N GLY A 16 -36.52 21.38 -7.72
CA GLY A 16 -36.44 22.04 -9.01
C GLY A 16 -36.65 21.03 -10.13
N LEU A 17 -37.85 21.03 -10.73
CA LEU A 17 -38.21 20.30 -11.94
C LEU A 17 -37.71 21.05 -13.17
N VAL A 18 -36.86 20.43 -14.00
CA VAL A 18 -36.66 20.85 -15.39
C VAL A 18 -36.53 19.63 -16.31
N GLY A 19 -37.56 19.44 -17.13
CA GLY A 19 -37.41 19.04 -18.53
C GLY A 19 -37.35 17.54 -18.85
N CYS A 20 -38.51 16.91 -19.01
CA CYS A 20 -38.66 15.76 -19.90
C CYS A 20 -38.56 16.23 -21.36
N THR A 21 -37.60 15.72 -22.12
CA THR A 21 -37.68 15.63 -23.58
C THR A 21 -37.39 14.19 -23.97
N THR A 22 -38.44 13.56 -24.49
CA THR A 22 -38.49 12.27 -25.18
C THR A 22 -37.54 12.22 -26.39
N GLY A 23 -36.86 11.10 -26.60
CA GLY A 23 -36.38 10.76 -27.93
C GLY A 23 -35.25 9.73 -28.00
N ALA A 24 -35.55 8.63 -28.69
CA ALA A 24 -34.65 7.68 -29.36
C ALA A 24 -33.94 6.62 -28.50
N GLU A 25 -34.67 5.52 -28.28
CA GLU A 25 -34.21 4.16 -28.59
C GLU A 25 -33.11 4.11 -29.68
N SER A 26 -31.97 3.53 -29.34
CA SER A 26 -30.95 3.07 -30.28
C SER A 26 -30.20 1.92 -29.62
N GLU A 27 -30.70 0.71 -29.85
CA GLU A 27 -29.87 -0.49 -29.76
C GLU A 27 -28.94 -0.49 -30.97
N PRO A 28 -27.63 -0.66 -30.75
CA PRO A 28 -26.91 -1.64 -31.53
C PRO A 28 -26.28 -2.65 -30.58
N GLY A 29 -26.72 -3.90 -30.70
CA GLY A 29 -25.93 -5.03 -30.25
C GLY A 29 -24.67 -5.08 -31.11
N ASP A 30 -23.52 -4.87 -30.49
CA ASP A 30 -22.24 -5.28 -31.03
C ASP A 30 -21.51 -6.11 -29.98
N SER A 31 -21.12 -7.30 -30.41
CA SER A 31 -20.41 -8.33 -29.65
C SER A 31 -19.31 -7.72 -28.79
N LEU A 32 -19.35 -8.00 -27.49
CA LEU A 32 -18.17 -7.87 -26.64
C LEU A 32 -17.23 -9.02 -26.98
N ASP A 33 -16.44 -8.82 -28.05
CA ASP A 33 -15.27 -9.64 -28.33
C ASP A 33 -14.36 -9.63 -27.10
N THR A 34 -14.22 -10.83 -26.56
CA THR A 34 -13.32 -11.17 -25.49
C THR A 34 -11.87 -11.06 -25.99
N THR A 35 -11.04 -10.40 -25.18
CA THR A 35 -9.58 -10.36 -25.25
C THR A 35 -8.96 -9.45 -26.31
N ALA A 36 -8.93 -8.15 -26.00
CA ALA A 36 -7.81 -7.29 -26.38
C ALA A 36 -7.22 -6.68 -25.10
N THR A 37 -6.42 -7.45 -24.37
CA THR A 37 -5.40 -6.83 -23.51
C THR A 37 -4.43 -6.14 -24.45
N SER A 38 -4.67 -4.86 -24.72
CA SER A 38 -3.71 -3.96 -25.32
C SER A 38 -2.47 -3.99 -24.45
N GLY A 39 -1.49 -4.79 -24.84
CA GLY A 39 -0.14 -4.74 -24.30
C GLY A 39 0.44 -3.39 -24.65
N VAL A 40 0.27 -2.42 -23.76
CA VAL A 40 1.01 -1.16 -23.82
C VAL A 40 2.44 -1.53 -23.48
N ALA A 41 3.26 -1.76 -24.51
CA ALA A 41 4.70 -1.75 -24.37
C ALA A 41 5.11 -0.32 -24.04
N VAL A 42 5.05 0.04 -22.75
CA VAL A 42 5.55 1.32 -22.28
C VAL A 42 7.07 1.24 -22.32
N SER A 43 7.69 1.80 -23.37
CA SER A 43 9.15 1.91 -23.50
C SER A 43 9.72 3.02 -22.60
N GLY A 44 9.12 3.24 -21.43
CA GLY A 44 9.54 4.23 -20.44
C GLY A 44 10.15 3.53 -19.24
N THR A 45 11.34 3.98 -18.85
CA THR A 45 12.01 3.61 -17.59
C THR A 45 11.30 4.28 -16.41
N ALA A 46 10.10 3.80 -16.08
CA ALA A 46 9.38 4.24 -14.90
C ALA A 46 9.93 3.53 -13.65
N PRO A 47 9.95 4.19 -12.48
CA PRO A 47 10.35 3.56 -11.23
C PRO A 47 9.42 2.37 -10.95
N ILE A 48 9.98 1.30 -10.37
CA ILE A 48 9.21 0.16 -9.90
C ILE A 48 8.17 0.63 -8.88
N VAL A 49 6.92 0.24 -9.08
CA VAL A 49 5.81 0.52 -8.16
C VAL A 49 5.16 -0.79 -7.74
N PHE A 50 4.81 -0.89 -6.46
CA PHE A 50 4.14 -2.04 -5.87
C PHE A 50 2.70 -1.72 -5.48
N ALA A 51 1.82 -2.70 -5.65
CA ALA A 51 0.62 -2.85 -4.83
C ALA A 51 0.91 -3.85 -3.71
N PHE A 52 0.08 -3.87 -2.68
CA PHE A 52 0.20 -4.76 -1.53
C PHE A 52 -1.02 -5.65 -1.45
N VAL A 53 -0.80 -6.95 -1.56
CA VAL A 53 -1.88 -7.94 -1.49
C VAL A 53 -1.83 -8.56 -0.10
N CYS A 54 -2.87 -8.33 0.69
CA CYS A 54 -2.95 -8.76 2.07
C CYS A 54 -4.03 -9.83 2.23
N ASP A 55 -3.74 -10.88 2.99
CA ASP A 55 -4.71 -11.93 3.27
C ASP A 55 -5.74 -11.43 4.30
N VAL A 56 -7.02 -11.74 4.09
CA VAL A 56 -8.12 -11.25 4.95
C VAL A 56 -8.89 -12.40 5.61
N GLY A 57 -8.65 -12.55 6.92
CA GLY A 57 -9.28 -13.59 7.74
C GLY A 57 -8.72 -14.99 7.47
N THR A 58 -9.53 -16.03 7.70
CA THR A 58 -9.11 -17.43 7.57
C THR A 58 -9.45 -18.08 6.22
N SER A 59 -9.95 -17.29 5.27
CA SER A 59 -10.29 -17.71 3.91
C SER A 59 -9.21 -17.31 2.92
N ASP A 60 -9.13 -17.96 1.75
CA ASP A 60 -8.23 -17.59 0.62
C ASP A 60 -8.61 -16.26 -0.06
N ARG A 61 -9.18 -15.32 0.69
CA ARG A 61 -9.54 -13.99 0.22
C ARG A 61 -8.38 -13.05 0.50
N SER A 62 -8.07 -12.22 -0.47
CA SER A 62 -7.08 -11.16 -0.35
C SER A 62 -7.68 -9.82 -0.71
N GLU A 63 -7.19 -8.77 -0.05
CA GLU A 63 -7.46 -7.38 -0.40
C GLU A 63 -6.18 -6.73 -0.96
N THR A 64 -6.35 -5.85 -1.95
CA THR A 64 -5.23 -5.19 -2.63
C THR A 64 -5.24 -3.70 -2.33
N TYR A 65 -4.10 -3.21 -1.85
CA TYR A 65 -3.86 -1.81 -1.52
C TYR A 65 -2.81 -1.22 -2.46
N THR A 66 -2.95 0.05 -2.83
CA THR A 66 -1.98 0.73 -3.72
C THR A 66 -0.98 1.61 -2.97
N THR A 67 -1.17 1.81 -1.66
CA THR A 67 -0.25 2.52 -0.78
C THR A 67 -0.06 1.76 0.52
N TYR A 68 1.13 1.82 1.10
CA TYR A 68 1.43 1.21 2.40
C TYR A 68 0.61 1.85 3.53
N SER A 69 0.28 3.14 3.43
CA SER A 69 -0.46 3.84 4.48
C SER A 69 -1.88 3.29 4.64
N ALA A 70 -2.51 2.90 3.53
CA ALA A 70 -3.82 2.27 3.57
C ALA A 70 -3.77 0.88 4.23
N VAL A 71 -2.65 0.16 4.06
CA VAL A 71 -2.42 -1.12 4.75
C VAL A 71 -2.30 -0.90 6.26
N TRP A 72 -1.60 0.15 6.68
CA TRP A 72 -1.44 0.52 8.08
C TRP A 72 -2.73 1.00 8.74
N ASP A 73 -3.54 1.76 8.01
CA ASP A 73 -4.84 2.27 8.48
C ASP A 73 -5.84 1.12 8.68
N ASP A 74 -5.77 0.08 7.84
CA ASP A 74 -6.57 -1.14 7.93
C ASP A 74 -5.95 -2.23 8.84
N GLU A 75 -4.84 -1.90 9.52
CA GLU A 75 -4.15 -2.77 10.49
C GLU A 75 -3.80 -4.16 9.94
N ARG A 76 -3.43 -4.27 8.65
CA ARG A 76 -3.03 -5.55 8.05
C ARG A 76 -1.59 -5.92 8.41
N THR A 77 -1.36 -7.20 8.65
CA THR A 77 -0.06 -7.75 9.06
C THR A 77 0.52 -8.80 8.12
N ASP A 78 -0.31 -9.37 7.25
CA ASP A 78 0.05 -10.47 6.37
C ASP A 78 -0.15 -10.03 4.93
N CYS A 79 0.88 -9.37 4.39
CA CYS A 79 0.87 -8.74 3.08
C CYS A 79 2.07 -9.17 2.26
N ARG A 80 1.95 -9.05 0.94
CA ARG A 80 3.05 -9.18 -0.02
C ARG A 80 3.05 -8.02 -1.00
N ALA A 81 4.23 -7.51 -1.32
CA ALA A 81 4.40 -6.55 -2.41
C ALA A 81 4.28 -7.25 -3.77
N GLN A 82 3.45 -6.69 -4.65
CA GLN A 82 3.28 -7.13 -6.03
C GLN A 82 3.62 -5.98 -6.97
N ARG A 83 4.63 -6.18 -7.82
CA ARG A 83 5.01 -5.17 -8.81
C ARG A 83 3.86 -4.96 -9.79
N ILE A 84 3.41 -3.72 -9.93
CA ILE A 84 2.32 -3.34 -10.84
C ILE A 84 2.81 -2.56 -12.06
N THR A 85 3.92 -1.84 -11.95
CA THR A 85 4.54 -1.12 -13.06
C THR A 85 6.02 -0.85 -12.78
N GLY A 86 6.71 -0.30 -13.77
CA GLY A 86 8.12 0.06 -13.73
C GLY A 86 9.04 -1.13 -13.89
N THR A 87 10.22 -0.85 -14.43
CA THR A 87 11.26 -1.85 -14.70
C THR A 87 12.60 -1.46 -14.08
N GLU A 88 12.75 -0.21 -13.66
CA GLU A 88 13.98 0.31 -13.08
C GLU A 88 13.75 0.80 -11.66
N MET A 89 14.76 0.63 -10.81
CA MET A 89 14.72 1.20 -9.46
C MET A 89 14.90 2.71 -9.50
N SER A 90 14.09 3.41 -8.70
CA SER A 90 14.37 4.81 -8.35
C SER A 90 15.70 4.94 -7.59
N THR A 91 16.22 6.16 -7.46
CA THR A 91 17.44 6.40 -6.67
C THR A 91 17.29 5.94 -5.22
N GLN A 92 16.13 6.21 -4.59
CA GLN A 92 15.85 5.76 -3.23
C GLN A 92 15.79 4.24 -3.13
N GLN A 93 15.09 3.59 -4.06
CA GLN A 93 14.95 2.13 -4.06
C GLN A 93 16.32 1.45 -4.21
N ARG A 94 17.18 1.99 -5.08
CA ARG A 94 18.55 1.51 -5.23
C ARG A 94 19.37 1.72 -3.96
N SER A 95 19.31 2.91 -3.38
CA SER A 95 20.00 3.22 -2.10
C SER A 95 19.57 2.28 -0.98
N ALA A 96 18.29 1.94 -0.91
CA ALA A 96 17.76 1.02 0.10
C ALA A 96 18.24 -0.42 -0.11
N VAL A 97 18.26 -0.90 -1.35
CA VAL A 97 18.81 -2.23 -1.68
C VAL A 97 20.32 -2.28 -1.43
N ASP A 98 21.05 -1.20 -1.77
CA ASP A 98 22.48 -1.09 -1.49
C ASP A 98 22.75 -1.11 0.02
N ALA A 99 21.95 -0.41 0.83
CA ALA A 99 22.05 -0.41 2.28
C ALA A 99 21.70 -1.77 2.92
N ALA A 100 20.90 -2.58 2.23
CA ALA A 100 20.60 -3.95 2.64
C ALA A 100 21.74 -4.94 2.34
N GLU A 101 22.79 -4.53 1.62
CA GLU A 101 23.99 -5.34 1.31
C GLU A 101 23.70 -6.74 0.73
N GLY A 102 22.54 -6.91 0.08
CA GLY A 102 22.09 -8.20 -0.47
C GLY A 102 21.31 -9.09 0.50
N ASP A 103 21.12 -8.68 1.76
CA ASP A 103 20.33 -9.40 2.76
C ASP A 103 18.81 -9.15 2.61
N ALA A 104 18.41 -8.19 1.77
CA ALA A 104 17.03 -8.01 1.30
C ALA A 104 16.96 -7.50 -0.14
N THR A 105 15.96 -7.99 -0.86
CA THR A 105 15.55 -7.50 -2.18
C THR A 105 14.60 -6.31 -2.07
N LEU A 106 14.37 -5.61 -3.18
CA LEU A 106 13.41 -4.51 -3.24
C LEU A 106 11.99 -4.94 -2.87
N GLU A 107 11.56 -6.11 -3.37
CA GLU A 107 10.25 -6.70 -3.07
C GLU A 107 10.09 -7.03 -1.58
N GLU A 108 11.15 -7.53 -0.93
CA GLU A 108 11.14 -7.82 0.51
C GLU A 108 11.06 -6.52 1.32
N LEU A 109 11.88 -5.51 0.99
CA LEU A 109 11.81 -4.19 1.62
C LEU A 109 10.41 -3.56 1.45
N ALA A 110 9.82 -3.67 0.26
CA ALA A 110 8.47 -3.21 -0.02
C ALA A 110 7.41 -3.96 0.80
N THR A 111 7.52 -5.29 0.88
CA THR A 111 6.61 -6.13 1.65
C THR A 111 6.66 -5.79 3.13
N THR A 112 7.87 -5.67 3.68
CA THR A 112 8.05 -5.37 5.09
C THR A 112 7.62 -3.95 5.44
N CYS A 113 7.82 -2.95 4.57
CA CYS A 113 7.29 -1.59 4.77
C CYS A 113 5.76 -1.54 4.85
N ALA A 114 5.04 -2.50 4.27
CA ALA A 114 3.58 -2.49 4.26
C ALA A 114 2.95 -2.91 5.61
N VAL A 115 3.69 -3.61 6.47
CA VAL A 115 3.16 -4.22 7.70
C VAL A 115 3.71 -3.54 8.95
N ARG A 116 2.95 -3.59 10.05
CA ARG A 116 3.33 -3.02 11.35
C ARG A 116 3.35 -4.08 12.45
N GLY A 117 4.10 -3.81 13.51
CA GLY A 117 4.09 -4.60 14.74
C GLY A 117 4.69 -6.01 14.58
N THR A 118 5.41 -6.27 13.50
CA THR A 118 5.96 -7.57 13.15
C THR A 118 7.31 -7.45 12.45
N GLY A 119 8.05 -8.55 12.42
CA GLY A 119 9.35 -8.64 11.75
C GLY A 119 10.35 -7.61 12.28
N PRO A 120 11.18 -7.03 11.40
CA PRO A 120 12.19 -6.03 11.80
C PRO A 120 11.63 -4.84 12.58
N TRP A 121 10.36 -4.46 12.35
CA TRP A 121 9.76 -3.30 13.00
C TRP A 121 9.45 -3.48 14.48
N ALA A 122 9.43 -4.72 14.97
CA ALA A 122 9.17 -5.04 16.38
C ALA A 122 10.28 -5.86 17.03
N ALA A 123 11.18 -6.46 16.25
CA ALA A 123 12.26 -7.29 16.73
C ALA A 123 13.49 -6.46 17.18
N SER A 124 14.38 -7.11 17.93
CA SER A 124 15.77 -6.68 18.11
C SER A 124 16.60 -6.93 16.84
N VAL A 125 17.77 -6.30 16.77
CA VAL A 125 18.81 -6.61 15.78
C VAL A 125 19.92 -7.37 16.51
N ASP A 126 20.14 -8.61 16.13
CA ASP A 126 21.08 -9.52 16.80
C ASP A 126 22.23 -9.97 15.86
N SER A 127 22.15 -9.57 14.58
CA SER A 127 23.12 -9.93 13.55
C SER A 127 23.38 -8.78 12.57
N SER A 128 24.48 -8.90 11.81
CA SER A 128 24.79 -7.95 10.74
C SER A 128 23.73 -7.97 9.63
N ALA A 129 23.24 -9.15 9.27
CA ALA A 129 22.22 -9.28 8.22
C ALA A 129 20.93 -8.55 8.61
N GLU A 130 20.46 -8.71 9.85
CA GLU A 130 19.32 -7.96 10.36
C GLU A 130 19.59 -6.45 10.39
N ALA A 131 20.81 -6.03 10.74
CA ALA A 131 21.19 -4.62 10.72
C ALA A 131 21.17 -4.03 9.29
N HIS A 132 21.58 -4.80 8.29
CA HIS A 132 21.52 -4.39 6.88
C HIS A 132 20.07 -4.28 6.40
N VAL A 133 19.23 -5.30 6.67
CA VAL A 133 17.80 -5.24 6.34
C VAL A 133 17.13 -4.03 7.00
N ALA A 134 17.43 -3.79 8.28
CA ALA A 134 16.92 -2.64 9.02
C ALA A 134 17.39 -1.31 8.40
N ALA A 135 18.66 -1.21 7.99
CA ALA A 135 19.18 -0.02 7.29
C ALA A 135 18.46 0.20 5.95
N GLY A 136 18.28 -0.86 5.14
CA GLY A 136 17.53 -0.80 3.89
C GLY A 136 16.08 -0.34 4.09
N LEU A 137 15.42 -0.79 5.16
CA LEU A 137 14.06 -0.37 5.51
C LEU A 137 13.96 1.11 5.89
N LEU A 138 14.94 1.66 6.61
CA LEU A 138 14.99 3.08 6.95
C LEU A 138 15.14 3.97 5.71
N GLU A 139 15.85 3.49 4.69
CA GLU A 139 16.00 4.18 3.40
C GLU A 139 14.75 4.05 2.51
N TYR A 140 14.18 2.85 2.45
CA TYR A 140 13.00 2.56 1.62
C TYR A 140 11.72 3.21 2.16
N CYS A 141 11.52 3.16 3.48
CA CYS A 141 10.26 3.49 4.14
C CYS A 141 10.43 4.51 5.28
N PRO A 142 10.97 5.72 5.01
CA PRO A 142 11.31 6.68 6.07
C PRO A 142 10.10 7.21 6.86
N GLY A 143 8.89 7.03 6.33
CA GLY A 143 7.62 7.40 6.97
C GLY A 143 6.96 6.26 7.75
N HIS A 144 7.62 5.11 7.94
CA HIS A 144 7.04 3.99 8.67
C HIS A 144 6.75 4.38 10.13
N PRO A 145 5.60 4.00 10.73
CA PRO A 145 5.29 4.36 12.12
C PRO A 145 6.30 3.85 13.15
N GLU A 146 7.01 2.76 12.85
CA GLU A 146 7.96 2.10 13.76
C GLU A 146 9.43 2.42 13.44
N THR A 147 9.66 3.47 12.66
CA THR A 147 11.01 3.92 12.27
C THR A 147 11.90 4.23 13.48
N GLU A 148 11.36 4.80 14.56
CA GLU A 148 12.12 5.12 15.77
C GLU A 148 12.64 3.87 16.46
N HIS A 149 11.76 2.88 16.69
CA HIS A 149 12.17 1.57 17.23
C HIS A 149 13.27 0.92 16.40
N LEU A 150 13.13 0.93 15.08
CA LEU A 150 14.12 0.31 14.19
C LEU A 150 15.49 1.01 14.29
N ARG A 151 15.52 2.34 14.40
CA ARG A 151 16.76 3.09 14.63
C ARG A 151 17.40 2.74 15.97
N ASP A 152 16.60 2.64 17.02
CA ASP A 152 17.06 2.28 18.37
C ASP A 152 17.62 0.85 18.40
N ALA A 153 16.98 -0.09 17.71
CA ALA A 153 17.45 -1.47 17.60
C ALA A 153 18.82 -1.56 16.90
N ILE A 154 19.02 -0.83 15.80
CA ILE A 154 20.33 -0.73 15.13
C ILE A 154 21.37 -0.09 16.05
N ALA A 155 21.01 0.98 16.76
CA ALA A 155 21.92 1.67 17.67
C ALA A 155 22.37 0.74 18.82
N ALA A 156 21.43 0.01 19.42
CA ALA A 156 21.71 -0.95 20.48
C ALA A 156 22.64 -2.07 20.01
N TRP A 157 22.47 -2.56 18.78
CA TRP A 157 23.36 -3.57 18.19
C TRP A 157 24.80 -3.06 18.00
N ARG A 158 24.98 -1.78 17.65
CA ARG A 158 26.30 -1.17 17.40
C ARG A 158 27.12 -0.90 18.66
N GLY A 159 26.47 -0.79 19.82
CA GLY A 159 27.13 -0.51 21.11
C GLY A 159 27.20 0.98 21.44
#